data_AF-A0A0N8RWA6-F1
#
_entry.id   AF-A0A0N8RWA6-F1
#
_cell.length_a   1.000
_cell.length_b   1.000
_cell.length_c   1.000
_cell.angle_alpha   90.00
_cell.angle_beta   90.00
_cell.angle_gamma   90.00
#
_symmetry.space_group_name_H-M   'P 1'
#
loop_
_entity.id
_entity.type
_entity.pdbx_description
1 polymer ?
#
loop_
_entity_poly.entity_id
_entity_poly.type
_entity_poly.pdbx_seq_one_letter_code
_entity_poly.pdbx_strand_id
1 'polypeptide(L)'
;MADRRYRLKGLESGEVAIYTDEGDKIHLKRGKVIDIETDTLNIKAAVAVNFDTPQITQTGKIVSKGDQLAAGISQISHLHGGVQAGNGQSGPPTGGAG
;
A
#
# COMPACT_ATOMS: atom_id res chain seq x y z
N MET A 1 30.01 -23.80 10.51
CA MET A 1 30.27 -22.53 9.80
C MET A 1 29.27 -22.45 8.65
N ALA A 2 28.20 -21.68 8.78
CA ALA A 2 27.14 -21.64 7.76
C ALA A 2 27.63 -20.88 6.52
N ASP A 3 27.44 -21.49 5.35
CA ASP A 3 27.73 -20.95 4.02
C ASP A 3 26.77 -19.77 3.72
N ARG A 4 27.14 -18.58 4.23
CA ARG A 4 26.40 -17.31 4.09
C ARG A 4 26.60 -16.65 2.72
N ARG A 5 26.45 -17.42 1.64
CA ARG A 5 26.50 -16.88 0.27
C ARG A 5 25.15 -17.01 -0.38
N TYR A 6 24.13 -16.45 0.26
CA TYR A 6 22.96 -16.04 -0.50
C TYR A 6 23.45 -14.96 -1.47
N ARG A 7 23.48 -15.29 -2.76
CA ARG A 7 23.67 -14.32 -3.83
C ARG A 7 22.42 -14.39 -4.66
N LEU A 8 21.77 -13.24 -4.86
CA LEU A 8 20.61 -13.17 -5.74
C LEU A 8 21.02 -13.68 -7.12
N LYS A 9 20.47 -14.81 -7.53
CA LYS A 9 20.71 -15.43 -8.84
C LYS A 9 19.67 -14.91 -9.81
N GLY A 10 20.05 -14.75 -11.09
CA GLY A 10 19.11 -14.38 -12.15
C GLY A 10 18.92 -12.88 -12.37
N LEU A 11 19.83 -12.03 -11.90
CA LEU A 11 19.87 -10.62 -12.34
C LEU A 11 20.19 -10.56 -13.84
N GLU A 12 19.34 -9.87 -14.60
CA GLU A 12 19.66 -9.57 -15.98
C GLU A 12 20.71 -8.45 -16.07
N SER A 13 21.40 -8.35 -17.21
CA SER A 13 22.36 -7.28 -17.43
C SER A 13 21.70 -5.90 -17.21
N GLY A 14 22.32 -5.05 -16.40
CA GLY A 14 21.83 -3.69 -16.10
C GLY A 14 20.86 -3.60 -14.92
N GLU A 15 20.44 -4.72 -14.33
CA GLU A 15 19.64 -4.69 -13.10
C GLU A 15 20.51 -4.50 -11.86
N VAL A 16 19.93 -3.91 -10.81
CA VAL A 16 20.59 -3.66 -9.52
C VAL A 16 19.70 -4.14 -8.40
N ALA A 17 20.25 -4.88 -7.45
CA ALA A 17 19.52 -5.30 -6.26
C ALA A 17 20.38 -5.21 -5.00
N ILE A 18 19.73 -4.87 -3.89
CA ILE A 18 20.29 -4.97 -2.53
C ILE A 18 19.48 -6.03 -1.82
N TYR A 19 20.13 -7.00 -1.17
CA TYR A 19 19.45 -8.14 -0.56
C TYR A 19 20.17 -8.64 0.72
N THR A 20 19.43 -9.30 1.60
CA THR A 20 19.94 -9.96 2.82
C THR A 20 20.10 -11.47 2.57
N ASP A 21 20.77 -12.18 3.47
CA ASP A 21 20.85 -13.65 3.45
C ASP A 21 19.57 -14.34 3.93
N GLU A 22 18.70 -13.60 4.62
CA GLU A 22 17.36 -14.05 5.01
C GLU A 22 16.34 -13.97 3.86
N GLY A 23 16.67 -13.27 2.77
CA GLY A 23 15.88 -13.25 1.53
C GLY A 23 15.16 -11.94 1.22
N ASP A 24 15.25 -10.93 2.09
CA ASP A 24 14.74 -9.59 1.78
C ASP A 24 15.48 -8.99 0.59
N LYS A 25 14.79 -8.24 -0.26
CA LYS A 25 15.43 -7.52 -1.36
C LYS A 25 14.69 -6.26 -1.80
N ILE A 26 15.47 -5.33 -2.34
CA ILE A 26 15.02 -4.24 -3.19
C ILE A 26 15.67 -4.45 -4.56
N HIS A 27 14.88 -4.64 -5.61
CA HIS A 27 15.35 -4.99 -6.95
C HIS A 27 14.86 -4.00 -8.00
N LEU A 28 15.79 -3.25 -8.59
CA LEU A 28 15.56 -2.35 -9.73
C LEU A 28 15.69 -3.16 -11.02
N LYS A 29 14.54 -3.40 -11.67
CA LYS A 29 14.38 -4.30 -12.81
C LYS A 29 14.25 -3.54 -14.13
N ARG A 30 14.41 -4.26 -15.24
CA ARG A 30 14.04 -3.74 -16.57
C ARG A 30 12.55 -3.38 -16.63
N GLY A 31 12.21 -2.45 -17.52
CA GLY A 31 10.83 -1.94 -17.64
C GLY A 31 10.46 -0.87 -16.60
N LYS A 32 11.45 -0.31 -15.88
CA LYS A 32 11.27 0.74 -14.86
C LYS A 32 10.43 0.27 -13.66
N VAL A 33 10.67 -0.98 -13.23
CA VAL A 33 9.97 -1.60 -12.11
C VAL A 33 10.93 -1.72 -10.92
N ILE A 34 10.43 -1.42 -9.72
CA ILE A 34 11.13 -1.67 -8.47
C ILE A 34 10.29 -2.63 -7.65
N ASP A 35 10.85 -3.80 -7.34
CA ASP A 35 10.25 -4.78 -6.44
C ASP A 35 10.89 -4.66 -5.06
N ILE A 36 10.05 -4.60 -4.02
CA ILE A 36 10.47 -4.66 -2.61
C ILE A 36 9.80 -5.89 -2.00
N GLU A 37 10.60 -6.88 -1.64
CA GLU A 37 10.14 -8.14 -1.04
C GLU A 37 10.74 -8.28 0.35
N THR A 38 9.88 -8.40 1.36
CA THR A 38 10.23 -8.55 2.79
C THR A 38 8.99 -8.98 3.57
N ASP A 39 9.17 -9.53 4.76
CA ASP A 39 8.07 -9.84 5.69
C ASP A 39 7.44 -8.57 6.28
N THR A 40 8.22 -7.51 6.53
CA THR A 40 7.71 -6.25 7.10
C THR A 40 8.43 -5.04 6.53
N LEU A 41 7.70 -4.22 5.75
CA LEU A 41 8.19 -2.95 5.23
C LEU A 41 7.75 -1.78 6.13
N ASN A 42 8.68 -1.23 6.90
CA ASN A 42 8.46 -0.02 7.70
C ASN A 42 8.88 1.23 6.90
N ILE A 43 7.95 2.16 6.70
CA ILE A 43 8.23 3.47 6.07
C ILE A 43 8.02 4.56 7.11
N LYS A 44 9.09 5.27 7.47
CA LYS A 44 9.05 6.40 8.40
C LYS A 44 9.55 7.65 7.71
N ALA A 45 8.67 8.65 7.57
CA ALA A 45 8.99 9.97 7.05
C ALA A 45 8.55 11.03 8.05
N ALA A 46 9.32 12.12 8.17
CA ALA A 46 9.02 13.19 9.14
C ALA A 46 7.92 14.15 8.67
N VAL A 47 7.69 14.24 7.35
CA VAL A 47 6.76 15.21 6.75
C VAL A 47 5.63 14.50 6.02
N ALA A 48 5.93 13.75 4.96
CA ALA A 48 4.93 13.07 4.16
C ALA A 48 5.51 11.85 3.41
N VAL A 49 4.63 10.93 3.03
CA VAL A 49 4.87 9.90 2.01
C VAL A 49 3.88 10.17 0.88
N ASN A 50 4.38 10.49 -0.32
CA ASN A 50 3.56 10.88 -1.47
C ASN A 50 3.59 9.80 -2.54
N PHE A 51 2.44 9.54 -3.15
CA PHE A 51 2.30 8.62 -4.28
C PHE A 51 1.72 9.40 -5.46
N ASP A 52 2.49 9.53 -6.54
CA ASP A 52 2.04 10.09 -7.82
C ASP A 52 1.86 8.92 -8.81
N THR A 53 0.66 8.34 -8.77
CA THR A 53 0.26 7.20 -9.60
C THR A 53 -1.26 7.18 -9.77
N PRO A 54 -1.79 6.76 -10.93
CA PRO A 54 -3.23 6.61 -11.12
C PRO A 54 -3.87 5.52 -10.25
N GLN A 55 -3.10 4.52 -9.78
CA GLN A 55 -3.64 3.38 -9.03
C GLN A 55 -2.70 2.93 -7.91
N ILE A 56 -3.29 2.65 -6.75
CA ILE A 56 -2.68 1.92 -5.63
C ILE A 56 -3.56 0.70 -5.36
N THR A 57 -2.96 -0.49 -5.28
CA THR A 57 -3.67 -1.74 -5.00
C THR A 57 -3.11 -2.37 -3.73
N GLN A 58 -3.99 -2.77 -2.82
CA GLN A 58 -3.65 -3.44 -1.57
C GLN A 58 -4.60 -4.63 -1.35
N THR A 59 -4.04 -5.78 -0.96
CA THR A 59 -4.81 -7.01 -0.73
C THR A 59 -5.39 -7.09 0.69
N GLY A 60 -4.75 -6.42 1.65
CA GLY A 60 -5.10 -6.47 3.07
C GLY A 60 -5.83 -5.22 3.59
N LYS A 61 -5.68 -4.96 4.89
CA LYS A 61 -6.38 -3.89 5.61
C LYS A 61 -5.61 -2.56 5.62
N ILE A 62 -6.30 -1.46 5.37
CA ILE A 62 -5.80 -0.10 5.64
C ILE A 62 -6.26 0.33 7.03
N VAL A 63 -5.34 0.79 7.87
CA VAL A 63 -5.64 1.35 9.20
C VAL A 63 -5.10 2.77 9.29
N SER A 64 -6.01 3.75 9.33
CA SER A 64 -5.68 5.16 9.53
C SER A 64 -6.07 5.57 10.94
N LYS A 65 -5.14 6.19 11.68
CA LYS A 65 -5.45 6.82 12.99
C LYS A 65 -6.13 8.18 12.83
N GLY A 66 -5.83 8.87 11.73
CA GLY A 66 -6.48 10.12 11.35
C GLY A 66 -7.54 9.89 10.27
N ASP A 67 -8.03 11.01 9.72
CA ASP A 67 -9.05 11.02 8.69
C ASP A 67 -8.54 10.45 7.35
N GLN A 68 -9.47 9.93 6.56
CA GLN A 68 -9.26 9.61 5.15
C GLN A 68 -10.08 10.59 4.32
N LEU A 69 -9.41 11.44 3.55
CA LEU A 69 -10.06 12.36 2.63
C LEU A 69 -10.22 11.68 1.27
N ALA A 70 -11.44 11.32 0.88
CA ALA A 70 -11.76 10.78 -0.43
C ALA A 70 -12.36 11.88 -1.30
N ALA A 71 -11.66 12.26 -2.38
CA ALA A 71 -12.04 13.41 -3.23
C ALA A 71 -12.32 14.71 -2.44
N GLY A 72 -11.54 14.95 -1.37
CA GLY A 72 -11.71 16.12 -0.50
C GLY A 72 -12.79 16.00 0.58
N ILE A 73 -13.52 14.88 0.63
CA ILE A 73 -14.56 14.64 1.63
C ILE A 73 -14.01 13.78 2.77
N SER A 74 -14.18 14.26 4.00
CA SER A 74 -13.83 13.55 5.23
C SER A 74 -14.67 12.30 5.41
N GLN A 75 -14.03 11.13 5.53
CA GLN A 75 -14.78 9.91 5.85
C GLN A 75 -15.27 9.90 7.31
N ILE A 76 -14.59 10.59 8.24
CA ILE A 76 -15.00 10.67 9.64
C ILE A 76 -16.22 11.58 9.85
N SER A 77 -16.31 12.69 9.11
CA SER A 77 -17.28 13.76 9.39
C SER A 77 -18.26 14.06 8.25
N HIS A 78 -18.28 13.25 7.18
CA HIS A 78 -19.22 13.46 6.08
C HIS A 78 -20.68 13.45 6.54
N LEU A 79 -21.49 14.22 5.84
CA LEU A 79 -22.92 14.34 6.05
C LEU A 79 -23.66 13.68 4.88
N HIS A 80 -24.88 13.21 5.17
CA HIS A 80 -25.79 12.70 4.15
C HIS A 80 -26.96 13.69 3.99
N GLY A 81 -27.20 14.14 2.76
CA GLY A 81 -28.39 14.93 2.39
C GLY A 81 -29.45 14.07 1.70
N GLY A 82 -30.71 14.52 1.72
CA GLY A 82 -31.79 13.86 0.96
C GLY A 82 -32.24 12.50 1.48
N VAL A 83 -31.89 12.16 2.73
CA VAL A 83 -32.33 10.91 3.37
C VAL A 83 -33.76 11.04 3.90
N GLN A 84 -34.53 9.96 3.87
CA GLN A 84 -35.78 9.89 4.62
C GLN A 84 -35.44 9.86 6.12
N ALA A 85 -35.89 10.86 6.87
CA ALA A 85 -35.70 10.90 8.32
C ALA A 85 -36.48 9.75 9.00
N GLY A 86 -35.83 9.07 9.94
CA GLY A 86 -36.44 7.98 10.70
C GLY A 86 -35.45 7.34 11.67
N ASN A 87 -35.94 6.43 12.52
CA ASN A 87 -35.16 5.77 13.57
C ASN A 87 -34.44 4.49 13.10
N GLY A 88 -34.49 4.19 11.80
CA GLY A 88 -33.87 2.98 11.24
C GLY A 88 -32.36 3.13 11.09
N GLN A 89 -31.61 2.09 11.44
CA GLN A 89 -30.21 1.97 11.02
C GLN A 89 -30.15 1.41 9.61
N SER A 90 -29.19 1.88 8.80
CA SER A 90 -28.93 1.26 7.50
C SER A 90 -28.49 -0.18 7.70
N GLY A 91 -28.76 -1.03 6.70
CA GLY A 91 -28.11 -2.33 6.60
C GLY A 91 -26.59 -2.19 6.44
N PRO A 92 -25.85 -3.32 6.39
CA PRO A 92 -24.45 -3.28 6.01
C PRO A 92 -24.29 -2.56 4.66
N PRO A 93 -23.18 -1.84 4.42
CA PRO A 93 -22.89 -1.27 3.11
C PRO A 93 -23.01 -2.36 2.05
N THR A 94 -23.95 -2.18 1.11
CA THR A 94 -23.99 -3.00 -0.09
C THR A 94 -22.95 -2.46 -1.06
N GLY A 95 -22.31 -3.33 -1.84
CA GLY A 95 -21.39 -2.89 -2.89
C GLY A 95 -22.15 -1.94 -3.82
N GLY A 96 -21.83 -0.65 -3.76
CA GLY A 96 -22.34 0.30 -4.73
C GLY A 96 -21.82 -0.10 -6.10
N ALA A 97 -22.71 -0.28 -7.07
CA ALA A 97 -22.30 -0.10 -8.46
C ALA A 97 -21.92 1.38 -8.59
N GLY A 98 -20.65 1.68 -8.32
CA GLY A 98 -20.04 2.95 -8.68
C GLY A 98 -19.91 3.07 -10.19
#